data_AF-G5BKI9-F1
#
_entry.id   AF-G5BKI9-F1
#
_cell.length_a   1.000
_cell.length_b   1.000
_cell.length_c   1.000
_cell.angle_alpha   90.00
_cell.angle_beta   90.00
_cell.angle_gamma   90.00
#
_symmetry.space_group_name_H-M   'P 1'
#
loop_
_entity.id
_entity.type
_entity.pdbx_description
1 polymer ?
#
loop_
_entity_poly.entity_id
_entity_poly.type
_entity_poly.pdbx_seq_one_letter_code
_entity_poly.pdbx_strand_id
1 'polypeptide(L)'
;MLSPAQESHVNMDLPPVSEQIMQTLSELAKSFHDMADCCLLVLHLEVRVHCFHYLIPLPKERNYAIVVNVESRDYDPLVVKLNKDISPIEEAMSASLQQHRFQNIFEGLEHLISCVLINGA
;
A
#
# COMPACT_ATOMS: atom_id res chain seq x y z
N MET A 1 26.37 -11.38 -63.67
CA MET A 1 27.37 -11.92 -62.73
C MET A 1 28.41 -10.84 -62.46
N LEU A 2 28.20 -9.99 -61.44
CA LEU A 2 29.19 -9.51 -60.45
C LEU A 2 28.53 -8.45 -59.54
N SER A 3 28.48 -8.74 -58.25
CA SER A 3 28.39 -7.75 -57.15
C SER A 3 29.47 -8.20 -56.15
N PRO A 4 30.16 -7.29 -55.45
CA PRO A 4 29.66 -6.89 -54.13
C PRO A 4 29.94 -5.42 -53.77
N ALA A 5 28.93 -4.71 -53.26
CA ALA A 5 29.13 -3.48 -52.50
C ALA A 5 29.24 -3.85 -51.01
N GLN A 6 30.30 -3.33 -50.41
CA GLN A 6 30.87 -3.70 -49.12
C GLN A 6 30.02 -3.21 -47.95
N GLU A 7 29.97 -4.06 -46.92
CA GLU A 7 29.35 -3.87 -45.61
C GLU A 7 29.90 -2.63 -44.89
N SER A 8 29.01 -1.85 -44.28
CA SER A 8 29.35 -0.96 -43.17
C SER A 8 28.29 -1.08 -42.07
N HIS A 9 28.29 -2.26 -41.42
CA HIS A 9 27.66 -2.42 -40.11
C HIS A 9 28.45 -1.59 -39.11
N VAL A 10 27.94 -0.40 -38.79
CA VAL A 10 28.49 0.45 -37.73
C VAL A 10 28.16 -0.21 -36.40
N ASN A 11 29.09 -1.05 -35.92
CA ASN A 11 28.97 -1.65 -34.60
C ASN A 11 29.13 -0.53 -33.57
N MET A 12 28.05 -0.16 -32.89
CA MET A 12 28.11 0.70 -31.71
C MET A 12 28.78 -0.09 -30.59
N ASP A 13 30.10 -0.04 -30.55
CA ASP A 13 30.93 -0.63 -29.50
C ASP A 13 30.78 0.22 -28.23
N LEU A 14 29.75 -0.10 -27.44
CA LEU A 14 29.60 0.41 -26.08
C LEU A 14 30.79 -0.17 -25.26
N PRO A 15 31.62 0.64 -24.58
CA PRO A 15 32.74 0.13 -23.82
C PRO A 15 32.26 -0.93 -22.81
N PRO A 16 33.00 -2.03 -22.60
CA PRO A 16 32.59 -3.08 -21.69
C PRO A 16 32.44 -2.48 -20.30
N VAL A 17 31.20 -2.31 -19.86
CA VAL A 17 30.89 -1.91 -18.49
C VAL A 17 31.58 -2.93 -17.60
N SER A 18 32.47 -2.48 -16.70
CA SER A 18 33.18 -3.37 -15.78
C SER A 18 32.16 -4.27 -15.07
N GLU A 19 32.36 -5.59 -15.12
CA GLU A 19 31.49 -6.57 -14.48
C GLU A 19 31.23 -6.23 -13.00
N GLN A 20 32.22 -5.63 -12.34
CA GLN A 20 32.12 -5.14 -10.97
C GLN A 20 31.05 -4.05 -10.79
N ILE A 21 30.93 -3.13 -11.75
CA ILE A 21 29.90 -2.08 -11.74
C ILE A 21 28.52 -2.71 -11.92
N MET A 22 28.37 -3.65 -12.86
CA MET A 22 27.11 -4.37 -13.06
C MET A 22 26.69 -5.16 -11.82
N GLN A 23 27.64 -5.81 -11.17
CA GLN A 23 27.40 -6.56 -9.94
C GLN A 23 26.95 -5.63 -8.81
N THR A 24 27.65 -4.50 -8.62
CA THR A 24 27.29 -3.49 -7.61
C THR A 24 25.88 -2.92 -7.88
N LEU A 25 25.55 -2.60 -9.13
CA LEU A 25 24.22 -2.10 -9.49
C LEU A 25 23.12 -3.14 -9.24
N SER A 26 23.40 -4.42 -9.49
CA SER A 26 22.47 -5.51 -9.23
C SER A 26 22.22 -5.71 -7.74
N GLU A 27 23.28 -5.66 -6.93
CA GLU A 27 23.19 -5.73 -5.47
C GLU A 27 22.39 -4.54 -4.89
N LEU A 28 22.66 -3.33 -5.39
CA LEU A 28 21.94 -2.14 -4.98
C LEU A 28 20.46 -2.19 -5.38
N ALA A 29 20.15 -2.61 -6.60
CA ALA A 29 18.79 -2.80 -7.07
C ALA A 29 18.03 -3.80 -6.20
N LYS A 30 18.68 -4.90 -5.82
CA LYS A 30 18.11 -5.90 -4.90
C LYS A 30 17.85 -5.29 -3.52
N SER A 31 18.82 -4.57 -2.95
CA SER A 31 18.65 -3.91 -1.64
C SER A 31 17.51 -2.90 -1.64
N PHE A 32 17.31 -2.15 -2.73
CA PHE A 32 16.17 -1.24 -2.85
C PHE A 32 14.84 -1.99 -2.96
N HIS A 33 14.82 -3.13 -3.65
CA HIS A 33 13.63 -3.97 -3.73
C HIS A 33 13.23 -4.51 -2.36
N ASP A 34 14.18 -5.09 -1.62
CA ASP A 34 13.96 -5.62 -0.28
C ASP A 34 13.45 -4.54 0.69
N MET A 35 13.99 -3.32 0.58
CA MET A 35 13.54 -2.18 1.37
C MET A 35 12.13 -1.71 0.98
N ALA A 36 11.81 -1.70 -0.31
CA ALA A 36 10.47 -1.36 -0.79
C ALA A 36 9.43 -2.37 -0.28
N ASP A 37 9.75 -3.66 -0.28
CA ASP A 37 8.86 -4.70 0.24
C ASP A 37 8.63 -4.56 1.75
N CYS A 38 9.67 -4.22 2.50
CA CYS A 38 9.54 -3.89 3.92
C CYS A 38 8.62 -2.67 4.15
N CYS A 39 8.78 -1.60 3.36
CA CYS A 39 7.90 -0.44 3.42
C CYS A 39 6.43 -0.81 3.12
N LEU A 40 6.18 -1.64 2.09
CA LEU A 40 4.82 -2.10 1.77
C LEU A 40 4.20 -2.90 2.92
N LEU A 41 4.99 -3.75 3.59
CA LEU A 41 4.53 -4.48 4.77
C LEU A 41 4.18 -3.54 5.91
N VAL A 42 5.01 -2.53 6.19
CA VAL A 42 4.73 -1.54 7.25
C VAL A 42 3.46 -0.76 6.93
N LEU A 43 3.27 -0.31 5.69
CA LEU A 43 2.04 0.38 5.25
C LEU A 43 0.80 -0.50 5.41
N HIS A 44 0.90 -1.78 5.05
CA HIS A 44 -0.15 -2.78 5.25
C HIS A 44 -0.52 -3.00 6.72
N LEU A 45 0.49 -3.00 7.62
CA LEU A 45 0.27 -3.10 9.05
C LEU A 45 -0.34 -1.82 9.63
N GLU A 46 0.13 -0.64 9.20
CA GLU A 46 -0.33 0.65 9.70
C GLU A 46 -1.85 0.83 9.51
N VAL A 47 -2.36 0.51 8.31
CA VAL A 47 -3.80 0.57 8.01
C VAL A 47 -4.61 -0.33 8.95
N ARG A 48 -4.11 -1.54 9.26
CA ARG A 48 -4.76 -2.46 10.19
C ARG A 48 -4.74 -1.95 11.62
N VAL A 49 -3.61 -1.38 12.05
CA VAL A 49 -3.46 -0.77 13.37
C VAL A 49 -4.43 0.40 13.54
N HIS A 50 -4.60 1.25 12.53
CA HIS A 50 -5.62 2.30 12.54
C HIS A 50 -7.02 1.73 12.75
N CYS A 51 -7.40 0.69 12.00
CA CYS A 51 -8.68 0.02 12.21
C CYS A 51 -8.82 -0.52 13.64
N PHE A 52 -7.82 -1.20 14.19
CA PHE A 52 -7.88 -1.70 15.56
C PHE A 52 -7.98 -0.60 16.60
N HIS A 53 -7.20 0.48 16.44
CA HIS A 53 -7.18 1.60 17.36
C HIS A 53 -8.56 2.24 17.52
N TYR A 54 -9.27 2.44 16.40
CA TYR A 54 -10.59 3.06 16.41
C TYR A 54 -11.74 2.08 16.62
N LEU A 55 -11.64 0.83 16.13
CA LEU A 55 -12.76 -0.11 16.14
C LEU A 55 -12.81 -1.01 17.40
N ILE A 56 -11.69 -1.33 18.05
CA ILE A 56 -11.69 -2.14 19.29
C ILE A 56 -12.36 -1.42 20.47
N PRO A 57 -12.24 -0.09 20.65
CA PRO A 57 -12.94 0.62 21.72
C PRO A 57 -14.46 0.69 21.51
N LEU A 58 -14.94 0.58 20.26
CA LEU A 58 -16.35 0.73 19.91
C LEU A 58 -17.29 -0.11 20.80
N PRO A 59 -17.07 -1.43 21.01
CA PRO A 59 -17.95 -2.27 21.82
C PRO A 59 -17.96 -1.87 23.31
N LYS A 60 -16.87 -1.30 23.82
CA LYS A 60 -16.70 -0.91 25.23
C LYS A 60 -17.32 0.45 25.53
N GLU A 61 -17.33 1.34 24.54
CA GLU A 61 -17.95 2.67 24.62
C GLU A 61 -19.41 2.68 24.16
N ARG A 62 -20.03 1.51 23.89
CA ARG A 62 -21.45 1.35 23.51
C ARG A 62 -22.39 1.79 24.64
N ASN A 63 -22.49 3.09 24.85
CA ASN A 63 -23.65 3.73 25.44
C ASN A 63 -24.68 3.98 24.33
N TYR A 64 -25.11 2.92 23.63
CA TYR A 64 -26.34 2.97 22.81
C TYR A 64 -27.57 3.00 23.71
N ALA A 65 -27.53 3.78 24.80
CA ALA A 65 -28.70 4.14 25.53
C ALA A 65 -29.64 4.76 24.50
N ILE A 66 -30.70 4.02 24.20
CA ILE A 66 -31.75 4.36 23.27
C ILE A 66 -32.37 5.65 23.82
N VAL A 67 -31.78 6.78 23.47
CA VAL A 67 -32.45 8.06 23.65
C VAL A 67 -33.55 8.02 22.60
N VAL A 68 -34.76 7.78 23.09
CA VAL A 68 -36.04 7.89 22.39
C VAL A 68 -36.27 9.35 22.02
N ASN A 69 -35.32 9.94 21.29
CA ASN A 69 -35.44 11.22 20.65
C ASN A 69 -34.93 11.07 19.22
N VAL A 70 -35.90 10.73 18.39
CA VAL A 70 -35.97 10.97 16.95
C VAL A 70 -35.03 12.13 16.58
N GLU A 71 -33.99 11.83 15.77
CA GLU A 71 -33.12 12.74 14.97
C GLU A 71 -31.59 12.67 15.15
N SER A 72 -30.99 11.84 16.03
CA SER A 72 -29.51 11.68 15.96
C SER A 72 -29.12 10.68 14.86
N ARG A 73 -29.00 11.17 13.62
CA ARG A 73 -28.32 10.48 12.50
C ARG A 73 -26.79 10.51 12.64
N ASP A 74 -26.30 10.65 13.85
CA ASP A 74 -24.89 10.90 14.08
C ASP A 74 -24.14 9.57 14.03
N TYR A 75 -23.25 9.48 13.05
CA TYR A 75 -22.29 8.38 12.93
C TYR A 75 -21.46 8.28 14.22
N ASP A 76 -21.02 7.06 14.55
CA ASP A 76 -20.13 6.86 15.68
C ASP A 76 -18.84 7.71 15.51
N PRO A 77 -18.48 8.55 16.50
CA PRO A 77 -17.33 9.45 16.38
C PRO A 77 -16.01 8.74 16.07
N LEU A 78 -15.81 7.50 16.52
CA LEU A 78 -14.60 6.72 16.23
C LEU A 78 -14.60 6.23 14.78
N VAL A 79 -15.76 5.90 14.21
CA VAL A 79 -15.89 5.56 12.79
C VAL A 79 -15.63 6.78 11.91
N VAL A 80 -16.12 7.96 12.31
CA VAL A 80 -15.84 9.22 11.60
C VAL A 80 -14.35 9.56 11.64
N LYS A 81 -13.70 9.41 12.80
CA LYS A 81 -12.25 9.63 12.95
C LYS A 81 -11.44 8.62 12.13
N LEU A 82 -11.79 7.34 12.17
CA LEU A 82 -11.16 6.30 11.36
C LEU A 82 -11.21 6.66 9.87
N ASN A 83 -12.38 7.05 9.37
CA ASN A 83 -12.54 7.41 7.96
C ASN A 83 -11.70 8.64 7.61
N LYS A 84 -11.73 9.66 8.47
CA LYS A 84 -10.92 10.88 8.31
C LYS A 84 -9.41 10.60 8.29
N ASP A 85 -8.95 9.58 9.03
CA ASP A 85 -7.54 9.19 9.06
C ASP A 85 -7.16 8.28 7.88
N ILE A 86 -8.01 7.33 7.50
CA ILE A 86 -7.73 6.38 6.42
C ILE A 86 -7.85 7.05 5.05
N SER A 87 -8.82 7.94 4.79
CA SER A 87 -9.00 8.51 3.44
C SER A 87 -7.77 9.24 2.90
N PRO A 88 -7.08 10.12 3.67
CA PRO A 88 -5.86 10.76 3.18
C PRO A 88 -4.71 9.77 2.98
N ILE A 89 -4.62 8.73 3.80
CA ILE A 89 -3.63 7.66 3.67
C ILE A 89 -3.86 6.90 2.36
N GLU A 90 -5.11 6.51 2.10
CA GLU A 90 -5.53 5.86 0.86
C GLU A 90 -5.19 6.70 -0.38
N GLU A 91 -5.55 7.98 -0.36
CA GLU A 91 -5.27 8.91 -1.46
C GLU A 91 -3.76 9.05 -1.73
N ALA A 92 -2.96 9.25 -0.67
CA ALA A 92 -1.51 9.38 -0.79
C ALA A 92 -0.86 8.09 -1.33
N MET A 93 -1.32 6.92 -0.86
CA MET A 93 -0.82 5.63 -1.35
C MET A 93 -1.24 5.38 -2.80
N SER A 94 -2.49 5.69 -3.17
CA SER A 94 -2.97 5.53 -4.55
C SER A 94 -2.21 6.44 -5.53
N ALA A 95 -1.76 7.61 -5.10
CA ALA A 95 -0.96 8.52 -5.92
C ALA A 95 0.52 8.08 -6.04
N SER A 96 1.04 7.40 -5.02
CA SER A 96 2.47 7.09 -4.90
C SER A 96 2.84 5.66 -5.32
N LEU A 97 1.89 4.73 -5.33
CA LEU A 97 2.11 3.32 -5.56
C LEU A 97 1.45 2.83 -6.86
N GLN A 98 2.04 1.79 -7.44
CA GLN A 98 1.38 1.05 -8.52
C GLN A 98 0.14 0.32 -7.98
N GLN A 99 -0.91 0.23 -8.82
CA GLN A 99 -2.22 -0.30 -8.42
C GLN A 99 -2.16 -1.66 -7.72
N HIS A 100 -1.32 -2.59 -8.18
CA HIS A 100 -1.19 -3.90 -7.55
C HIS A 100 -0.63 -3.83 -6.12
N ARG A 101 0.34 -2.92 -5.87
CA ARG A 101 0.94 -2.73 -4.54
C ARG A 101 -0.03 -2.04 -3.58
N PHE A 102 -0.78 -1.07 -4.10
CA PHE A 102 -1.86 -0.42 -3.39
C PHE A 102 -2.94 -1.43 -2.96
N GLN A 103 -3.41 -2.27 -3.90
CA GLN A 103 -4.41 -3.30 -3.60
C GLN A 103 -3.93 -4.28 -2.52
N ASN A 104 -2.66 -4.70 -2.55
CA ASN A 104 -2.09 -5.58 -1.53
C ASN A 104 -2.11 -4.97 -0.10
N ILE A 105 -2.05 -3.65 0.02
CA ILE A 105 -2.10 -2.98 1.34
C ILE A 105 -3.51 -3.11 1.95
N PHE A 106 -4.55 -2.89 1.14
CA PHE A 106 -5.96 -2.88 1.56
C PHE A 106 -6.64 -4.25 1.44
N GLU A 107 -5.96 -5.27 0.89
CA GLU A 107 -6.49 -6.63 0.78
C GLU A 107 -6.92 -7.16 2.15
N GLY A 108 -8.15 -7.68 2.24
CA GLY A 108 -8.73 -8.24 3.47
C GLY A 108 -9.19 -7.21 4.50
N LEU A 109 -9.04 -5.91 4.26
CA LEU A 109 -9.44 -4.86 5.20
C LEU A 109 -10.96 -4.86 5.47
N GLU A 110 -11.78 -5.04 4.43
CA GLU A 110 -13.24 -5.12 4.57
C GLU A 110 -13.68 -6.26 5.49
N HIS A 111 -13.01 -7.41 5.37
CA HIS A 111 -13.26 -8.58 6.22
C HIS A 111 -12.82 -8.31 7.65
N LEU A 112 -11.68 -7.64 7.85
CA LEU A 112 -11.18 -7.25 9.16
C LEU A 112 -12.16 -6.33 9.90
N ILE A 113 -12.58 -5.25 9.24
CA ILE A 113 -13.53 -4.28 9.81
C ILE A 113 -14.83 -4.99 10.19
N SER A 114 -15.36 -5.82 9.30
CA SER A 114 -16.57 -6.61 9.55
C SER A 114 -16.40 -7.54 10.76
N CYS A 115 -15.28 -8.25 10.85
CA CYS A 115 -14.97 -9.15 11.95
C CYS A 115 -14.92 -8.41 13.30
N VAL A 116 -14.24 -7.26 13.37
CA VAL A 116 -14.14 -6.48 14.61
C VAL A 116 -15.51 -5.94 15.04
N LEU A 117 -16.31 -5.44 14.09
CA LEU A 117 -17.63 -4.87 14.38
C LEU A 117 -18.67 -5.92 14.82
N ILE A 118 -18.64 -7.11 14.21
CA ILE A 118 -19.59 -8.19 14.50
C ILE A 118 -19.19 -8.96 15.77
N ASN A 119 -17.91 -9.31 15.89
CA ASN A 119 -17.44 -10.14 17.00
C ASN A 119 -17.10 -9.34 18.26
N GLY A 120 -17.05 -8.00 18.17
CA GLY A 120 -16.98 -7.12 19.34
C GLY A 120 -15.70 -7.22 20.17
N ALA A 121 -14.63 -7.83 19.64
CA ALA A 121 -13.36 -8.16 20.31
C ALA A 121 -13.51 -8.98 21.60
#